data_AF-A0A7M1B691-F1
#
_entry.id   AF-A0A7M1B691-F1
#
_cell.length_a   1.000
_cell.length_b   1.000
_cell.length_c   1.000
_cell.angle_alpha   90.00
_cell.angle_beta   90.00
_cell.angle_gamma   90.00
#
_symmetry.space_group_name_H-M   'P 1'
#
loop_
_entity.id
_entity.type
_entity.pdbx_description
1 polymer ?
#
loop_
_entity_poly.entity_id
_entity_poly.type
_entity_poly.pdbx_seq_one_letter_code
_entity_poly.pdbx_strand_id
1 'polypeptide(L)'
;MTPVDGPFVEDSTNAGDTVATSTANDPDGGDITYTIDDTTNYAIDASTGTVTLTAAGAAVVNGGGNLPDFTVTAASTTGQTSSATANVNPADTDTNEPLTLTVTPVDGPFVEDSTNAGDTVATSTANDPDGGDITYTIDDTTTMPSMHLLEQ
;
A
#
# COMPACT_ATOMS: atom_id res chain seq x y z
N MET A 1 -21.89 -12.96 -9.47
CA MET A 1 -20.62 -12.23 -9.58
C MET A 1 -19.56 -13.04 -8.87
N THR A 2 -18.38 -13.14 -9.46
CA THR A 2 -17.28 -13.96 -8.97
C THR A 2 -16.03 -13.08 -8.87
N PRO A 3 -15.43 -12.92 -7.68
CA PRO A 3 -14.12 -12.29 -7.52
C PRO A 3 -13.06 -13.03 -8.34
N VAL A 4 -12.04 -12.32 -8.84
CA VAL A 4 -10.85 -12.98 -9.37
C VAL A 4 -9.98 -13.41 -8.20
N ASP A 5 -9.62 -14.69 -8.12
CA ASP A 5 -8.64 -15.19 -7.16
C ASP A 5 -7.23 -14.77 -7.61
N GLY A 6 -6.75 -13.67 -7.06
CA GLY A 6 -5.37 -13.20 -7.15
C GLY A 6 -5.16 -12.09 -6.12
N PRO A 7 -4.11 -12.14 -5.29
CA PRO A 7 -3.82 -11.01 -4.42
C PRO A 7 -3.47 -9.82 -5.30
N PHE A 8 -4.14 -8.70 -5.07
CA PHE A 8 -3.48 -7.42 -5.34
C PHE A 8 -2.28 -7.36 -4.42
N VAL A 9 -1.18 -6.75 -4.86
CA VAL A 9 0.04 -6.68 -4.05
C VAL A 9 0.51 -5.24 -4.09
N GLU A 10 1.00 -4.74 -2.95
CA GLU A 10 1.57 -3.39 -2.90
C GLU A 10 2.69 -3.23 -3.96
N ASP A 11 2.97 -1.98 -4.33
CA ASP A 11 3.98 -1.60 -5.34
C ASP A 11 3.90 -2.28 -6.72
N SER A 12 2.87 -3.08 -6.97
CA SER A 12 2.76 -3.91 -8.17
C SER A 12 1.35 -3.96 -8.75
N THR A 13 0.37 -3.34 -8.07
CA THR A 13 -1.01 -3.24 -8.54
C THR A 13 -1.16 -2.11 -9.55
N ASN A 14 -1.91 -2.36 -10.63
CA ASN A 14 -2.06 -1.43 -11.75
C ASN A 14 -3.53 -1.07 -11.99
N ALA A 15 -3.75 0.14 -12.54
CA ALA A 15 -5.04 0.49 -13.10
C ALA A 15 -5.38 -0.47 -14.25
N GLY A 16 -6.61 -0.97 -14.28
CA GLY A 16 -7.08 -1.96 -15.24
C GLY A 16 -6.98 -3.41 -14.77
N ASP A 17 -6.33 -3.69 -13.63
CA ASP A 17 -6.32 -5.04 -13.07
C ASP A 17 -7.75 -5.50 -12.76
N THR A 18 -8.07 -6.74 -13.12
CA THR A 18 -9.43 -7.28 -12.99
C THR A 18 -9.70 -7.69 -11.55
N VAL A 19 -10.79 -7.14 -11.00
CA VAL A 19 -11.22 -7.35 -9.61
C VAL A 19 -12.26 -8.47 -9.55
N ALA A 20 -13.23 -8.44 -10.47
CA ALA A 20 -14.31 -9.41 -10.51
C ALA A 20 -15.02 -9.45 -11.86
N THR A 21 -15.80 -10.50 -12.07
CA THR A 21 -16.67 -10.65 -13.24
C THR A 21 -18.12 -10.85 -12.79
N SER A 22 -19.04 -10.12 -13.43
CA SER A 22 -20.47 -10.23 -13.20
C SER A 22 -21.16 -10.87 -14.41
N THR A 23 -22.19 -11.67 -14.14
CA THR A 23 -23.02 -12.30 -15.16
C THR A 23 -24.49 -12.16 -14.79
N ALA A 24 -25.30 -11.84 -15.79
CA ALA A 24 -26.75 -11.78 -15.71
C ALA A 24 -27.34 -12.29 -17.03
N ASN A 25 -28.60 -12.73 -16.99
CA ASN A 25 -29.33 -13.25 -18.15
C ASN A 25 -30.76 -12.69 -18.13
N ASP A 26 -31.22 -12.18 -19.27
CA ASP A 26 -32.63 -11.85 -19.48
C ASP A 26 -33.31 -12.95 -20.31
N PRO A 27 -34.23 -13.75 -19.73
CA PRO A 27 -34.96 -14.79 -20.46
C PRO A 27 -35.88 -14.24 -21.56
N ASP A 28 -36.25 -12.97 -21.51
CA ASP A 28 -37.08 -12.29 -22.51
C ASP A 28 -36.24 -11.67 -23.64
N GLY A 29 -34.91 -11.77 -23.57
CA GLY A 29 -33.97 -11.37 -24.62
C GLY A 29 -33.63 -9.88 -24.66
N GLY A 30 -33.85 -9.13 -23.56
CA GLY A 30 -33.39 -7.76 -23.43
C GLY A 30 -31.87 -7.64 -23.27
N ASP A 31 -31.32 -6.53 -23.77
CA ASP A 31 -29.92 -6.17 -23.58
C ASP A 31 -29.67 -5.83 -22.12
N ILE A 32 -28.55 -6.31 -21.57
CA ILE A 32 -28.16 -6.09 -20.18
C ILE A 32 -27.09 -5.00 -20.11
N THR A 33 -27.29 -4.03 -19.21
CA THR A 33 -26.33 -3.00 -18.87
C THR A 33 -25.90 -3.13 -17.41
N TYR A 34 -24.60 -3.05 -17.14
CA TYR A 34 -24.04 -3.12 -15.79
C TYR A 34 -23.61 -1.74 -15.28
N THR A 35 -23.76 -1.52 -13.97
CA THR A 35 -23.34 -0.32 -13.24
C THR A 35 -22.71 -0.68 -11.91
N ILE A 36 -21.86 0.19 -11.38
CA ILE A 36 -21.15 0.06 -10.10
C ILE A 36 -21.39 1.30 -9.24
N ASP A 37 -21.49 1.14 -7.92
CA ASP A 37 -21.75 2.21 -6.96
C ASP A 37 -20.49 3.00 -6.57
N ASP A 38 -19.33 2.35 -6.53
CA ASP A 38 -18.02 3.00 -6.38
C ASP A 38 -17.30 3.11 -7.73
N THR A 39 -17.32 4.32 -8.29
CA THR A 39 -16.60 4.69 -9.51
C THR A 39 -15.28 5.40 -9.23
N THR A 40 -14.92 5.58 -7.95
CA THR A 40 -13.65 6.17 -7.53
C THR A 40 -12.57 5.11 -7.61
N ASN A 41 -12.76 3.96 -6.96
CA ASN A 41 -11.75 2.90 -6.88
C ASN A 41 -11.89 1.85 -7.98
N TYR A 42 -13.10 1.71 -8.54
CA TYR A 42 -13.42 0.68 -9.53
C TYR A 42 -14.03 1.26 -10.80
N ALA A 43 -13.86 0.51 -11.89
CA ALA A 43 -14.55 0.73 -13.16
C ALA A 43 -15.26 -0.55 -13.56
N ILE A 44 -16.37 -0.43 -14.27
CA ILE A 44 -17.10 -1.59 -14.81
C ILE A 44 -17.33 -1.43 -16.30
N ASP A 45 -17.06 -2.49 -17.06
CA ASP A 45 -17.51 -2.58 -18.44
C ASP A 45 -19.03 -2.84 -18.46
N ALA A 46 -19.77 -1.86 -18.92
CA ALA A 46 -21.24 -1.87 -18.90
C ALA A 46 -21.87 -2.99 -19.75
N SER A 47 -21.12 -3.61 -20.68
CA SER A 47 -21.63 -4.68 -21.55
C SER A 47 -21.23 -6.08 -21.06
N THR A 48 -20.02 -6.22 -20.50
CA THR A 48 -19.48 -7.52 -20.08
C THR A 48 -19.59 -7.78 -18.58
N GLY A 49 -19.80 -6.74 -17.77
CA GLY A 49 -19.84 -6.85 -16.31
C GLY A 49 -18.46 -7.10 -15.67
N THR A 50 -17.37 -6.86 -16.42
CA THR A 50 -16.00 -6.94 -15.92
C THR A 50 -15.69 -5.72 -15.07
N VAL A 51 -15.25 -5.93 -13.83
CA VAL A 51 -14.83 -4.87 -12.91
C VAL A 51 -13.31 -4.80 -12.86
N THR A 52 -12.75 -3.61 -12.98
CA THR A 52 -11.31 -3.34 -12.93
C THR A 52 -10.97 -2.23 -11.95
N LEU A 53 -9.70 -2.15 -11.53
CA LEU A 53 -9.21 -1.04 -10.72
C LEU A 53 -9.06 0.24 -11.53
N THR A 54 -9.41 1.37 -10.92
CA THR A 54 -9.01 2.69 -11.43
C THR A 54 -7.58 3.02 -11.00
N ALA A 55 -7.05 4.16 -11.48
CA ALA A 55 -5.80 4.70 -10.96
C ALA A 55 -5.86 5.03 -9.46
N ALA A 56 -7.02 5.45 -8.94
CA ALA A 56 -7.18 5.72 -7.52
C ALA A 56 -7.22 4.42 -6.71
N GLY A 57 -7.94 3.40 -7.18
CA GLY A 57 -7.95 2.09 -6.52
C GLY A 57 -6.56 1.44 -6.49
N ALA A 58 -5.81 1.49 -7.59
CA ALA A 58 -4.43 1.00 -7.61
C ALA A 58 -3.50 1.78 -6.67
N ALA A 59 -3.68 3.10 -6.54
CA ALA A 59 -2.89 3.91 -5.62
C ALA A 59 -3.21 3.62 -4.15
N VAL A 60 -4.45 3.25 -3.81
CA VAL A 60 -4.80 2.79 -2.47
C VAL A 60 -4.01 1.53 -2.12
N VAL A 61 -4.03 0.51 -2.98
CA VAL A 61 -3.30 -0.74 -2.74
C VAL A 61 -1.79 -0.52 -2.67
N ASN A 62 -1.22 0.24 -3.62
CA ASN A 62 0.22 0.52 -3.62
C ASN A 62 0.67 1.44 -2.46
N GLY A 63 -0.25 1.98 -1.66
CA GLY A 63 0.06 2.73 -0.45
C GLY A 63 -0.25 1.96 0.84
N GLY A 64 -0.36 0.62 0.79
CA GLY A 64 -0.73 -0.22 1.93
C GLY A 64 -2.19 -0.07 2.37
N GLY A 65 -3.02 0.58 1.56
CA GLY A 65 -4.40 0.90 1.89
C GLY A 65 -5.38 -0.21 1.54
N ASN A 66 -6.43 -0.31 2.37
CA ASN A 66 -7.55 -1.20 2.13
C ASN A 66 -8.58 -0.60 1.15
N LEU A 67 -8.99 -1.39 0.15
CA LEU A 67 -10.03 -1.02 -0.79
C LEU A 67 -11.44 -1.20 -0.20
N PRO A 68 -12.41 -0.31 -0.52
CA PRO A 68 -13.78 -0.42 -0.02
C PRO A 68 -14.60 -1.49 -0.75
N ASP A 69 -15.63 -2.04 -0.09
CA ASP A 69 -16.65 -2.88 -0.73
C ASP A 69 -17.42 -2.13 -1.83
N PHE A 70 -17.95 -2.85 -2.83
CA PHE A 70 -18.79 -2.29 -3.89
C PHE A 70 -19.93 -3.22 -4.31
N THR A 71 -20.93 -2.66 -5.01
CA THR A 71 -22.11 -3.37 -5.52
C THR A 71 -22.26 -3.19 -7.03
N VAL A 72 -22.58 -4.29 -7.73
CA VAL A 72 -22.89 -4.27 -9.17
C VAL A 72 -24.39 -4.45 -9.40
N THR A 73 -24.97 -3.58 -10.25
CA THR A 73 -26.36 -3.67 -10.68
C THR A 73 -26.45 -3.94 -12.18
N ALA A 74 -27.23 -4.96 -12.56
CA ALA A 74 -27.56 -5.30 -13.93
C ALA A 74 -29.01 -4.87 -14.24
N ALA A 75 -29.20 -4.13 -15.32
CA ALA A 75 -30.50 -3.68 -15.80
C ALA A 75 -30.76 -4.17 -17.23
N SER A 76 -31.94 -4.70 -17.48
CA SER A 76 -32.39 -5.09 -18.82
C SER A 76 -33.20 -3.97 -19.50
N THR A 77 -33.10 -3.87 -20.82
CA THR A 77 -33.96 -3.01 -21.65
C THR A 77 -35.44 -3.41 -21.62
N THR A 78 -35.78 -4.61 -21.15
CA THR A 78 -37.17 -5.04 -20.89
C THR A 78 -37.72 -4.49 -19.56
N GLY A 79 -36.91 -3.74 -18.81
CA GLY A 79 -37.28 -3.05 -17.57
C GLY A 79 -37.06 -3.88 -16.30
N GLN A 80 -36.57 -5.11 -16.42
CA GLN A 80 -36.18 -5.92 -15.27
C GLN A 80 -34.79 -5.51 -14.76
N THR A 81 -34.63 -5.44 -13.45
CA THR A 81 -33.35 -5.15 -12.79
C THR A 81 -33.00 -6.27 -11.83
N SER A 82 -31.73 -6.66 -11.80
CA SER A 82 -31.18 -7.56 -10.79
C SER A 82 -29.89 -6.96 -10.25
N SER A 83 -29.78 -6.90 -8.93
CA SER A 83 -28.56 -6.45 -8.25
C SER A 83 -27.90 -7.65 -7.58
N ALA A 84 -26.59 -7.76 -7.75
CA ALA A 84 -25.80 -8.70 -6.99
C ALA A 84 -24.69 -7.92 -6.29
N THR A 85 -24.72 -7.91 -4.98
CA THR A 85 -23.55 -7.53 -4.20
C THR A 85 -22.59 -8.71 -4.26
N ALA A 86 -21.39 -8.50 -4.79
CA ALA A 86 -20.29 -9.33 -4.36
C ALA A 86 -19.46 -8.51 -3.39
N ASN A 87 -19.23 -9.09 -2.22
CA ASN A 87 -18.08 -8.74 -1.44
C ASN A 87 -16.88 -9.31 -2.19
N VAL A 88 -16.36 -8.53 -3.14
CA VAL A 88 -14.97 -8.69 -3.52
C VAL A 88 -14.24 -7.96 -2.43
N ASN A 89 -13.74 -8.72 -1.47
CA ASN A 89 -12.71 -8.25 -0.58
C ASN A 89 -11.41 -8.54 -1.35
N PRO A 90 -10.93 -7.66 -2.24
CA PRO A 90 -9.57 -7.79 -2.74
C PRO A 90 -8.71 -8.02 -1.51
N ALA A 91 -7.96 -9.13 -1.49
CA ALA A 91 -7.24 -9.52 -0.30
C ALA A 91 -6.48 -8.29 0.23
N ASP A 92 -6.75 -7.92 1.48
CA ASP A 92 -5.95 -6.98 2.22
C ASP A 92 -4.54 -7.55 2.26
N THR A 93 -3.65 -6.98 1.46
CA THR A 93 -2.30 -7.51 1.24
C THR A 93 -1.22 -6.59 1.73
N ASP A 94 -1.58 -5.59 2.54
CA ASP A 94 -0.60 -4.74 3.21
C ASP A 94 0.47 -5.62 3.88
N THR A 95 1.68 -5.62 3.31
CA THR A 95 2.82 -6.36 3.83
C THR A 95 3.83 -5.35 4.32
N ASN A 96 3.66 -4.92 5.57
CA ASN A 96 4.59 -4.00 6.23
C ASN A 96 6.07 -4.27 5.88
N GLU A 97 6.71 -3.29 5.25
CA GLU A 97 8.10 -3.35 4.84
C GLU A 97 9.07 -3.00 5.97
N PRO A 98 10.32 -3.51 5.91
CA PRO A 98 11.32 -3.14 6.91
C PRO A 98 11.76 -1.68 6.74
N LEU A 99 11.87 -0.98 7.88
CA LEU A 99 12.54 0.31 7.97
C LEU A 99 13.97 0.23 7.38
N THR A 100 14.33 1.21 6.56
CA THR A 100 15.71 1.40 6.08
C THR A 100 16.39 2.53 6.85
N LEU A 101 17.66 2.36 7.26
CA LEU A 101 18.47 3.37 7.94
C LEU A 101 19.80 3.55 7.20
N THR A 102 20.14 4.80 6.91
CA THR A 102 21.45 5.21 6.39
C THR A 102 22.10 6.16 7.38
N VAL A 103 23.35 5.89 7.74
CA VAL A 103 24.19 6.80 8.53
C VAL A 103 25.38 7.21 7.67
N THR A 104 25.54 8.50 7.46
CA THR A 104 26.64 9.09 6.68
C THR A 104 27.54 9.87 7.62
N PRO A 105 28.75 9.38 7.93
CA PRO A 105 29.73 10.15 8.67
C PRO A 105 30.09 11.44 7.92
N VAL A 106 30.46 12.48 8.65
CA VAL A 106 31.07 13.65 8.01
C VAL A 106 32.44 13.25 7.46
N ASP A 107 32.64 13.47 6.16
CA ASP A 107 33.94 13.28 5.53
C ASP A 107 34.87 14.42 5.91
N GLY A 108 35.86 14.12 6.77
CA GLY A 108 36.89 15.06 7.17
C GLY A 108 37.59 14.63 8.46
N PRO A 109 38.85 15.03 8.66
CA PRO A 109 39.54 14.76 9.92
C PRO A 109 38.98 15.69 11.01
N PHE A 110 38.65 15.10 12.16
CA PHE A 110 38.58 15.86 13.40
C PHE A 110 40.01 16.21 13.81
N VAL A 111 40.29 17.51 13.90
CA VAL A 111 41.62 18.00 14.25
C VAL A 111 41.67 18.31 15.74
N GLU A 112 42.72 17.83 16.39
CA GLU A 112 43.03 18.12 17.80
C GLU A 112 42.99 19.64 18.05
N ASP A 113 42.43 20.02 19.20
CA ASP A 113 42.25 21.41 19.65
C ASP A 113 41.44 22.33 18.71
N SER A 114 40.87 21.80 17.63
CA SER A 114 40.10 22.57 16.64
C SER A 114 38.63 22.17 16.55
N THR A 115 38.28 20.99 17.09
CA THR A 115 36.89 20.50 17.16
C THR A 115 36.12 21.25 18.25
N ASN A 116 34.85 21.55 18.02
CA ASN A 116 34.00 22.30 18.93
C ASN A 116 32.75 21.51 19.35
N ALA A 117 32.17 21.89 20.49
CA ALA A 117 30.90 21.34 20.92
C ALA A 117 29.81 21.73 19.91
N GLY A 118 29.05 20.74 19.44
CA GLY A 118 28.03 20.93 18.40
C GLY A 118 28.52 20.59 16.99
N ASP A 119 29.79 20.19 16.83
CA ASP A 119 30.28 19.68 15.55
C ASP A 119 29.50 18.43 15.14
N THR A 120 29.00 18.43 13.89
CA THR A 120 28.30 17.28 13.32
C THR A 120 29.29 16.17 13.03
N VAL A 121 29.01 14.97 13.55
CA VAL A 121 29.86 13.78 13.33
C VAL A 121 29.31 12.83 12.28
N ALA A 122 27.99 12.80 12.12
CA ALA A 122 27.29 12.04 11.10
C ALA A 122 25.88 12.60 10.92
N THR A 123 25.26 12.28 9.79
CA THR A 123 23.85 12.48 9.53
C THR A 123 23.17 11.13 9.34
N SER A 124 22.03 10.94 10.00
CA SER A 124 21.20 9.74 9.85
C SER A 124 19.93 10.07 9.09
N THR A 125 19.55 9.20 8.15
CA THR A 125 18.29 9.28 7.41
C THR A 125 17.64 7.91 7.44
N ALA A 126 16.34 7.84 7.73
CA ALA A 126 15.59 6.59 7.69
C ALA A 126 14.31 6.78 6.89
N ASN A 127 13.83 5.68 6.30
CA ASN A 127 12.60 5.63 5.52
C ASN A 127 11.82 4.40 5.91
N ASP A 128 10.60 4.63 6.38
CA ASP A 128 9.56 3.64 6.58
C ASP A 128 8.61 3.73 5.38
N PRO A 129 8.60 2.74 4.48
CA PRO A 129 7.75 2.76 3.28
C PRO A 129 6.24 2.85 3.59
N ASP A 130 5.81 2.32 4.73
CA ASP A 130 4.40 2.29 5.17
C ASP A 130 3.98 3.59 5.88
N GLY A 131 4.92 4.52 6.07
CA GLY A 131 4.68 5.79 6.75
C GLY A 131 4.57 5.67 8.26
N GLY A 132 5.13 4.60 8.85
CA GLY A 132 5.28 4.46 10.29
C GLY A 132 6.13 5.57 10.93
N ASP A 133 5.84 5.88 12.20
CA ASP A 133 6.59 6.88 12.97
C ASP A 133 8.04 6.42 13.22
N ILE A 134 9.02 7.22 12.80
CA ILE A 134 10.44 6.92 12.98
C ILE A 134 10.99 7.58 14.25
N THR A 135 11.55 6.77 15.15
CA THR A 135 12.27 7.25 16.35
C THR A 135 13.75 6.89 16.28
N TYR A 136 14.63 7.88 16.47
CA TYR A 136 16.08 7.66 16.55
C TYR A 136 16.53 7.56 18.01
N THR A 137 17.29 6.52 18.32
CA THR A 137 17.95 6.37 19.63
C THR A 137 19.41 6.01 19.42
N ILE A 138 20.27 6.54 20.28
CA ILE A 138 21.67 6.11 20.39
C ILE A 138 21.78 5.33 21.69
N ASP A 139 22.25 4.10 21.61
CA ASP A 139 22.61 3.31 22.79
C ASP A 139 24.14 3.22 22.85
N ASP A 140 24.70 3.72 23.95
CA ASP A 140 26.14 3.61 24.20
C ASP A 140 26.38 2.35 25.04
N THR A 141 26.76 1.27 24.36
CA THR A 141 27.08 -0.02 25.00
C THR A 141 28.51 -0.07 25.55
N THR A 142 29.27 1.03 25.50
CA THR A 142 30.70 1.05 25.88
C THR A 142 30.95 1.53 27.31
N THR A 143 30.35 0.86 28.31
CA THR A 143 30.94 0.88 29.66
C THR A 143 32.24 0.08 29.66
N MET A 144 33.40 0.71 29.43
CA MET A 144 34.69 0.07 29.73
C MET A 144 34.86 -0.05 31.25
N PRO A 145 35.18 -1.23 31.82
CA PRO A 145 35.56 -1.32 33.22
C PRO A 145 36.89 -0.57 33.40
N SER A 146 36.93 0.35 34.35
CA SER A 146 38.14 1.08 34.73
C SER A 146 39.28 0.09 35.01
N MET A 147 40.28 0.05 34.13
CA MET A 147 41.55 -0.61 34.45
C MET A 147 42.35 0.36 35.33
N HIS A 148 42.22 0.21 36.65
CA HIS A 148 43.08 0.88 37.60
C HIS A 148 44.51 0.35 37.43
N LEU A 149 45.42 1.17 36.87
CA LEU A 149 46.83 0.85 36.85
C LEU A 149 47.41 1.12 38.24
N LEU A 150 47.79 0.06 38.95
CA LEU A 150 48.56 0.18 40.18
C LEU A 150 50.01 0.50 39.79
N GLU A 151 50.49 1.70 40.12
CA GLU A 151 51.91 2.02 40.09
C GLU A 151 52.65 1.16 41.12
N GLN A 152 53.75 0.54 40.70
CA GLN A 152 54.87 0.09 41.54
C GLN A 152 56.18 0.45 40.82
#